data_AF-E9APE6-F1
#
_entry.id   AF-E9APE6-F1
#
_cell.length_a   1.000
_cell.length_b   1.000
_cell.length_c   1.000
_cell.angle_alpha   90.00
_cell.angle_beta   90.00
_cell.angle_gamma   90.00
#
_symmetry.space_group_name_H-M   'P 1'
#
loop_
_entity.id
_entity.type
_entity.pdbx_description
1 polymer ?
#
loop_
_entity_poly.entity_id
_entity_poly.type
_entity_poly.pdbx_seq_one_letter_code
_entity_poly.pdbx_strand_id
1 'polypeptide(L)'
;MCSGIGTHAEAALKRRRHGSGGRMVPLTWDQSSQKATRVGSTVLVMGSCGGEEGEGRKESGSAGCLAFFLFLCPSVMAPSPAFPLAFRVCCFTSPARASICTCICSYPRVCCCRCWCPSSLTRLFPPLLFSPSALCVSRSLPHRTSVELVPPPAPAKMAKKHLKRLYAPKDWMLSKLTGVFAPRPRPGPHKLRECLPLLVIIRNRLKYALNAREGEMILRQGLVHVDNHPRRDGKYPAGFMDVVEIPKTGDRFRLMYDVKGRFALVNLSEAEAQIKLMKVVNLYTATGRVPVAVTHDGHRIRYPDPHTSIGDTIVYNVKEKKCVDLIKNRQGKAVIVTGGANRGRIGEIVKVECHPGAFNIAHLKDASGAEFATRAANIFVIGKDLNNLQVTVPKQQGLRMNVIQEREERLIAAEARKNAPARGARKARK
;
A
#
# COMPACT_ATOMS: atom_id res chain seq x y z
N MET A 1 68.64 33.58 17.76
CA MET A 1 69.22 32.69 16.74
C MET A 1 68.09 31.78 16.26
N CYS A 2 67.32 32.23 15.25
CA CYS A 2 67.47 31.87 13.82
C CYS A 2 67.15 30.37 13.59
N SER A 3 65.96 30.05 13.05
CA SER A 3 65.69 29.75 11.61
C SER A 3 66.06 28.31 11.23
N GLY A 4 65.17 27.47 10.68
CA GLY A 4 64.73 27.44 9.27
C GLY A 4 64.73 25.96 8.82
N ILE A 5 63.69 25.46 8.15
CA ILE A 5 63.53 25.32 6.68
C ILE A 5 64.47 24.26 6.03
N GLY A 6 63.86 23.38 5.22
CA GLY A 6 64.46 22.77 4.00
C GLY A 6 64.88 21.30 4.14
N THR A 7 64.15 20.33 3.58
CA THR A 7 64.24 19.78 2.20
C THR A 7 65.59 19.16 1.83
N HIS A 8 65.56 17.90 1.36
CA HIS A 8 66.34 17.28 0.26
C HIS A 8 66.39 15.75 0.50
N ALA A 9 65.81 14.94 -0.39
CA ALA A 9 66.49 14.25 -1.51
C ALA A 9 66.78 12.78 -1.09
N GLU A 10 66.80 11.74 -1.92
CA GLU A 10 66.52 11.43 -3.32
C GLU A 10 66.91 9.95 -3.47
N ALA A 11 66.35 9.25 -4.47
CA ALA A 11 66.84 7.96 -5.02
C ALA A 11 66.74 6.70 -4.11
N ALA A 12 66.56 5.47 -4.60
CA ALA A 12 66.35 4.92 -5.92
C ALA A 12 65.79 3.48 -5.81
N LEU A 13 64.85 3.17 -6.70
CA LEU A 13 64.88 2.01 -7.60
C LEU A 13 65.42 0.65 -7.06
N LYS A 14 64.53 -0.34 -6.87
CA LYS A 14 64.69 -1.64 -7.56
C LYS A 14 63.40 -2.44 -7.67
N ARG A 15 63.04 -2.72 -8.93
CA ARG A 15 62.07 -3.73 -9.38
C ARG A 15 62.64 -5.14 -9.17
N ARG A 16 61.76 -6.10 -8.86
CA ARG A 16 61.69 -7.51 -9.32
C ARG A 16 60.40 -8.07 -8.69
N ARG A 17 59.29 -8.36 -9.38
CA ARG A 17 58.97 -9.31 -10.47
C ARG A 17 59.38 -10.77 -10.20
N HIS A 18 58.38 -11.63 -10.41
CA HIS A 18 58.29 -13.10 -10.38
C HIS A 18 58.11 -13.69 -8.97
N GLY A 19 57.16 -14.60 -8.72
CA GLY A 19 56.26 -15.30 -9.61
C GLY A 19 55.82 -16.62 -8.97
N SER A 20 54.53 -16.92 -9.10
CA SER A 20 53.95 -18.25 -9.34
C SER A 20 54.13 -19.41 -8.36
N GLY A 21 53.03 -20.11 -8.09
CA GLY A 21 53.02 -21.56 -7.89
C GLY A 21 52.17 -22.00 -6.69
N GLY A 22 50.97 -22.49 -6.95
CA GLY A 22 50.13 -23.16 -5.95
C GLY A 22 50.39 -24.66 -5.83
N ARG A 23 49.85 -25.24 -4.75
CA ARG A 23 49.23 -26.58 -4.56
C ARG A 23 49.13 -26.81 -3.03
N MET A 24 47.93 -26.91 -2.46
CA MET A 24 47.09 -28.10 -2.28
C MET A 24 47.56 -29.01 -1.10
N VAL A 25 46.81 -28.89 0.03
CA VAL A 25 46.36 -29.85 1.09
C VAL A 25 47.25 -31.06 1.45
N PRO A 26 47.34 -31.47 2.75
CA PRO A 26 46.35 -32.42 3.29
C PRO A 26 45.81 -32.13 4.70
N LEU A 27 44.61 -32.67 4.93
CA LEU A 27 43.90 -32.85 6.20
C LEU A 27 44.53 -33.95 7.06
N THR A 28 44.57 -33.76 8.38
CA THR A 28 44.64 -34.81 9.43
C THR A 28 43.72 -34.34 10.57
N TRP A 29 42.54 -34.95 10.75
CA TRP A 29 42.21 -36.02 11.73
C TRP A 29 42.85 -35.84 13.11
N ASP A 30 42.02 -35.47 14.09
CA ASP A 30 42.22 -35.84 15.49
C ASP A 30 40.86 -36.24 16.12
N GLN A 31 40.87 -37.40 16.79
CA GLN A 31 39.77 -38.03 17.50
C GLN A 31 40.15 -38.08 19.00
N SER A 32 39.35 -37.47 19.87
CA SER A 32 39.17 -37.83 21.28
C SER A 32 38.01 -36.97 21.82
N SER A 33 37.09 -37.37 22.67
CA SER A 33 36.96 -38.49 23.60
C SER A 33 35.46 -38.75 23.82
N GLN A 34 35.08 -40.02 23.82
CA GLN A 34 33.80 -40.50 24.35
C GLN A 34 33.81 -40.44 25.89
N LYS A 35 32.65 -40.18 26.50
CA LYS A 35 32.27 -40.77 27.79
C LYS A 35 30.82 -41.24 27.69
N ALA A 36 30.66 -42.53 27.97
CA ALA A 36 29.44 -43.31 27.92
C ALA A 36 28.88 -43.55 29.32
N THR A 37 27.56 -43.66 29.42
CA THR A 37 26.79 -44.59 30.30
C THR A 37 25.34 -44.56 29.77
N ARG A 38 24.85 -45.59 29.06
CA ARG A 38 24.13 -46.81 29.54
C ARG A 38 22.87 -46.44 30.35
N VAL A 39 21.65 -46.95 30.13
CA VAL A 39 21.14 -48.27 29.70
C VAL A 39 19.71 -48.11 29.14
N GLY A 40 19.27 -48.96 28.22
CA GLY A 40 17.83 -49.11 27.93
C GLY A 40 17.50 -49.81 26.62
N SER A 41 17.89 -51.08 26.51
CA SER A 41 17.54 -52.02 25.44
C SER A 41 16.04 -52.16 25.18
N THR A 42 15.62 -52.22 23.91
CA THR A 42 14.83 -53.35 23.37
C THR A 42 15.03 -53.42 21.87
N VAL A 43 15.41 -54.60 21.42
CA VAL A 43 15.75 -55.01 20.06
C VAL A 43 14.48 -55.49 19.37
N LEU A 44 14.24 -55.06 18.12
CA LEU A 44 13.75 -55.98 17.10
C LEU A 44 14.35 -55.57 15.74
N VAL A 45 15.09 -56.52 15.20
CA VAL A 45 15.86 -56.50 13.95
C VAL A 45 15.04 -57.17 12.85
N MET A 46 15.34 -56.77 11.61
CA MET A 46 15.10 -57.40 10.30
C MET A 46 14.21 -56.51 9.41
N GLY A 47 14.60 -56.14 8.20
CA GLY A 47 15.77 -56.54 7.42
C GLY A 47 15.92 -55.64 6.20
N SER A 48 17.17 -55.53 5.78
CA SER A 48 17.69 -54.77 4.65
C SER A 48 17.18 -55.29 3.31
N CYS A 49 17.05 -54.41 2.31
CA CYS A 49 17.77 -54.55 1.03
C CYS A 49 17.52 -53.35 0.13
N GLY A 50 18.61 -52.66 -0.22
CA GLY A 50 18.64 -51.75 -1.36
C GLY A 50 18.85 -52.51 -2.68
N GLY A 51 18.52 -51.84 -3.78
CA GLY A 51 18.80 -52.28 -5.14
C GLY A 51 18.62 -51.09 -6.08
N GLU A 52 19.70 -50.75 -6.78
CA GLU A 52 19.81 -49.76 -7.87
C GLU A 52 19.20 -50.28 -9.19
N GLU A 53 19.31 -49.45 -10.23
CA GLU A 53 18.94 -49.63 -11.65
C GLU A 53 17.46 -49.31 -11.98
N GLY A 54 17.10 -48.55 -13.01
CA GLY A 54 17.85 -48.09 -14.18
C GLY A 54 16.92 -48.20 -15.41
N GLU A 55 16.52 -47.04 -15.96
CA GLU A 55 16.15 -46.83 -17.37
C GLU A 55 14.81 -47.39 -17.94
N GLY A 56 14.20 -46.65 -18.90
CA GLY A 56 13.35 -47.28 -19.92
C GLY A 56 11.88 -46.84 -20.12
N ARG A 57 11.67 -45.59 -20.54
CA ARG A 57 10.72 -45.08 -21.58
C ARG A 57 9.71 -46.07 -22.27
N LYS A 58 8.41 -45.68 -22.31
CA LYS A 58 7.41 -45.70 -23.43
C LYS A 58 5.97 -46.01 -22.93
N GLU A 59 5.02 -45.06 -23.02
CA GLU A 59 4.03 -44.82 -24.11
C GLU A 59 2.67 -45.52 -23.90
N SER A 60 1.60 -44.76 -24.19
CA SER A 60 0.18 -45.13 -24.35
C SER A 60 -0.57 -45.54 -23.06
N GLY A 61 -1.85 -45.25 -22.84
CA GLY A 61 -2.91 -44.74 -23.68
C GLY A 61 -4.24 -45.33 -23.19
N SER A 62 -5.26 -44.47 -23.08
CA SER A 62 -6.71 -44.76 -23.05
C SER A 62 -7.35 -45.59 -21.91
N ALA A 63 -8.28 -44.88 -21.25
CA ALA A 63 -9.70 -45.21 -21.09
C ALA A 63 -10.15 -46.40 -20.22
N GLY A 64 -10.98 -46.06 -19.22
CA GLY A 64 -12.35 -46.58 -19.15
C GLY A 64 -12.69 -47.58 -18.03
N CYS A 65 -13.88 -47.35 -17.45
CA CYS A 65 -14.71 -48.24 -16.61
C CYS A 65 -14.34 -48.30 -15.11
N LEU A 66 -15.15 -47.72 -14.21
CA LEU A 66 -16.48 -48.15 -13.70
C LEU A 66 -16.42 -49.39 -12.80
N ALA A 67 -16.45 -49.14 -11.48
CA ALA A 67 -16.99 -50.01 -10.41
C ALA A 67 -17.18 -49.08 -9.19
N PHE A 68 -18.39 -48.62 -8.83
CA PHE A 68 -19.49 -49.33 -8.17
C PHE A 68 -19.03 -50.36 -7.14
N PHE A 69 -18.91 -49.93 -5.88
CA PHE A 69 -19.11 -50.78 -4.71
C PHE A 69 -19.84 -49.97 -3.62
N LEU A 70 -21.15 -50.20 -3.57
CA LEU A 70 -22.02 -49.97 -2.41
C LEU A 70 -21.69 -51.03 -1.37
N PHE A 71 -21.44 -50.68 -0.11
CA PHE A 71 -21.72 -51.56 1.03
C PHE A 71 -21.92 -50.75 2.32
N LEU A 72 -23.20 -50.69 2.72
CA LEU A 72 -23.77 -50.69 4.08
C LEU A 72 -23.45 -49.60 5.14
N CYS A 73 -24.49 -48.79 5.40
CA CYS A 73 -24.88 -48.28 6.72
C CYS A 73 -25.06 -49.41 7.75
N PRO A 74 -25.01 -49.05 9.04
CA PRO A 74 -26.21 -49.25 9.84
C PRO A 74 -26.65 -47.99 10.61
N SER A 75 -27.97 -47.85 10.57
CA SER A 75 -28.91 -47.00 11.28
C SER A 75 -28.81 -47.00 12.81
N VAL A 76 -29.00 -45.81 13.42
CA VAL A 76 -29.67 -45.66 14.73
C VAL A 76 -30.63 -44.45 14.70
N MET A 77 -31.91 -44.79 14.84
CA MET A 77 -33.13 -44.00 15.15
C MET A 77 -32.98 -43.25 16.50
N ALA A 78 -33.68 -42.18 16.90
CA ALA A 78 -34.75 -41.34 16.36
C ALA A 78 -34.89 -40.08 17.31
N PRO A 79 -36.06 -39.48 17.62
CA PRO A 79 -36.39 -38.10 17.24
C PRO A 79 -36.69 -37.12 18.41
N SER A 80 -36.82 -35.85 18.04
CA SER A 80 -37.37 -34.73 18.83
C SER A 80 -38.85 -34.89 19.25
N PRO A 81 -39.28 -34.21 20.33
CA PRO A 81 -40.66 -33.75 20.47
C PRO A 81 -40.79 -32.22 20.66
N ALA A 82 -42.04 -31.77 20.51
CA ALA A 82 -42.52 -30.42 20.26
C ALA A 82 -43.18 -29.75 21.48
N PHE A 83 -43.14 -28.40 21.53
CA PHE A 83 -44.07 -27.42 22.17
C PHE A 83 -44.28 -27.48 23.72
N PRO A 84 -44.80 -26.43 24.42
CA PRO A 84 -45.67 -25.34 23.96
C PRO A 84 -45.39 -23.89 24.43
N LEU A 85 -46.22 -23.00 23.86
CA LEU A 85 -46.48 -21.58 24.12
C LEU A 85 -46.76 -21.23 25.59
N ALA A 86 -46.35 -20.03 26.01
CA ALA A 86 -47.01 -19.28 27.08
C ALA A 86 -47.08 -17.79 26.75
N PHE A 87 -48.30 -17.33 26.47
CA PHE A 87 -48.77 -15.96 26.52
C PHE A 87 -48.58 -15.38 27.94
N ARG A 88 -48.16 -14.12 28.05
CA ARG A 88 -48.58 -13.26 29.16
C ARG A 88 -48.76 -11.82 28.68
N VAL A 89 -50.04 -11.45 28.56
CA VAL A 89 -50.56 -10.09 28.44
C VAL A 89 -50.85 -9.60 29.86
N CYS A 90 -50.44 -8.36 30.17
CA CYS A 90 -51.08 -7.41 31.10
C CYS A 90 -50.25 -6.11 30.97
N CYS A 91 -50.69 -5.13 30.16
CA CYS A 91 -51.51 -3.99 30.55
C CYS A 91 -50.97 -3.22 31.77
N PHE A 92 -50.39 -2.03 31.56
CA PHE A 92 -51.01 -0.75 31.96
C PHE A 92 -50.21 0.48 31.47
N THR A 93 -50.95 1.46 30.92
CA THR A 93 -50.72 2.92 30.87
C THR A 93 -49.62 3.55 30.01
N SER A 94 -50.04 4.01 28.82
CA SER A 94 -49.69 5.28 28.14
C SER A 94 -49.81 6.52 29.08
N PRO A 95 -49.38 7.77 28.72
CA PRO A 95 -49.10 8.30 27.37
C PRO A 95 -47.87 9.25 27.23
N ALA A 96 -47.40 9.45 25.99
CA ALA A 96 -47.34 10.78 25.31
C ALA A 96 -46.32 10.85 24.16
N ARG A 97 -46.86 11.07 22.95
CA ARG A 97 -46.41 11.97 21.85
C ARG A 97 -44.92 11.96 21.42
N ALA A 98 -44.67 11.48 20.20
CA ALA A 98 -44.57 12.31 18.99
C ALA A 98 -43.84 11.55 17.87
N SER A 99 -44.61 11.09 16.88
CA SER A 99 -44.15 10.46 15.64
C SER A 99 -43.80 11.51 14.58
N ILE A 100 -42.62 11.42 13.99
CA ILE A 100 -42.32 11.96 12.65
C ILE A 100 -41.84 10.79 11.80
N CYS A 101 -42.79 10.15 11.11
CA CYS A 101 -42.52 9.22 10.02
C CYS A 101 -42.81 9.97 8.71
N THR A 102 -41.76 10.31 7.97
CA THR A 102 -41.87 10.78 6.59
C THR A 102 -41.86 9.59 5.64
N CYS A 103 -43.01 9.37 5.01
CA CYS A 103 -43.22 8.34 4.00
C CYS A 103 -42.38 8.59 2.74
N ILE A 104 -41.82 7.49 2.26
CA ILE A 104 -41.28 7.27 0.92
C ILE A 104 -42.48 7.27 -0.05
N CYS A 105 -42.46 8.13 -1.07
CA CYS A 105 -43.32 7.98 -2.25
C CYS A 105 -42.55 8.27 -3.53
N SER A 106 -42.59 7.27 -4.40
CA SER A 106 -41.94 7.15 -5.69
C SER A 106 -42.85 7.70 -6.80
N TYR A 107 -42.26 8.39 -7.79
CA TYR A 107 -42.68 8.61 -9.19
C TYR A 107 -44.16 8.90 -9.56
N PRO A 108 -44.40 9.87 -10.46
CA PRO A 108 -45.48 9.78 -11.43
C PRO A 108 -44.94 9.62 -12.86
N ARG A 109 -45.40 8.56 -13.55
CA ARG A 109 -45.42 8.48 -15.01
C ARG A 109 -46.78 9.00 -15.48
N VAL A 110 -46.75 9.95 -16.42
CA VAL A 110 -47.92 10.43 -17.15
C VAL A 110 -48.23 9.41 -18.24
N CYS A 111 -49.39 8.77 -18.16
CA CYS A 111 -50.03 8.06 -19.27
C CYS A 111 -51.34 8.79 -19.59
N CYS A 112 -51.43 9.26 -20.83
CA CYS A 112 -52.65 9.76 -21.44
C CYS A 112 -53.75 8.69 -21.40
N CYS A 113 -54.95 9.05 -20.94
CA CYS A 113 -56.19 8.49 -21.46
C CYS A 113 -57.32 9.50 -21.29
N ARG A 114 -58.10 9.58 -22.35
CA ARG A 114 -59.17 10.52 -22.69
C ARG A 114 -60.52 9.99 -22.15
N CYS A 115 -61.51 10.88 -22.08
CA CYS A 115 -62.95 10.62 -21.88
C CYS A 115 -63.31 10.30 -20.41
N TRP A 116 -64.37 10.83 -19.79
CA TRP A 116 -65.68 11.23 -20.30
C TRP A 116 -66.35 12.10 -19.22
N CYS A 117 -67.11 13.13 -19.64
CA CYS A 117 -68.06 13.86 -18.78
C CYS A 117 -69.35 13.02 -18.65
N PRO A 118 -70.19 13.17 -17.62
CA PRO A 118 -71.18 14.26 -17.68
C PRO A 118 -71.61 14.91 -16.33
N SER A 119 -71.81 16.23 -16.44
CA SER A 119 -72.85 17.11 -15.88
C SER A 119 -74.01 16.57 -15.02
N SER A 120 -74.29 17.29 -13.92
CA SER A 120 -75.59 17.81 -13.40
C SER A 120 -75.39 18.14 -11.90
N LEU A 121 -75.91 19.18 -11.24
CA LEU A 121 -77.15 19.94 -11.30
C LEU A 121 -76.93 21.36 -10.70
N THR A 122 -77.55 22.36 -11.34
CA THR A 122 -78.40 23.47 -10.80
C THR A 122 -78.34 23.79 -9.29
N ARG A 123 -78.52 25.02 -8.78
CA ARG A 123 -79.02 26.34 -9.23
C ARG A 123 -78.90 27.27 -7.99
N LEU A 124 -78.78 28.59 -8.20
CA LEU A 124 -79.44 29.73 -7.49
C LEU A 124 -78.53 30.97 -7.35
N PHE A 125 -78.71 31.91 -8.28
CA PHE A 125 -78.50 33.36 -8.15
C PHE A 125 -79.74 33.98 -7.43
N PRO A 126 -79.86 35.29 -7.03
CA PRO A 126 -79.29 36.48 -7.67
C PRO A 126 -78.92 37.65 -6.67
N PRO A 127 -78.96 38.97 -6.99
CA PRO A 127 -77.77 39.79 -7.25
C PRO A 127 -77.74 41.13 -6.48
N LEU A 128 -76.64 41.90 -6.55
CA LEU A 128 -76.71 43.35 -6.40
C LEU A 128 -75.87 44.06 -7.48
N LEU A 129 -76.56 44.97 -8.15
CA LEU A 129 -76.13 45.88 -9.20
C LEU A 129 -75.17 46.94 -8.66
N PHE A 130 -74.17 47.35 -9.44
CA PHE A 130 -73.92 48.78 -9.71
C PHE A 130 -73.15 48.94 -11.03
N SER A 131 -73.63 49.91 -11.81
CA SER A 131 -73.26 50.22 -13.19
C SER A 131 -72.01 51.13 -13.29
N PRO A 132 -71.50 51.40 -14.51
CA PRO A 132 -70.11 51.74 -14.81
C PRO A 132 -69.87 53.24 -14.96
N SER A 133 -68.61 53.66 -14.83
CA SER A 133 -67.96 54.71 -15.64
C SER A 133 -66.60 55.08 -15.04
N ALA A 134 -65.53 54.93 -15.82
CA ALA A 134 -64.44 55.90 -15.93
C ALA A 134 -63.23 55.31 -16.70
N LEU A 135 -63.11 55.75 -17.95
CA LEU A 135 -61.89 56.33 -18.52
C LEU A 135 -60.58 55.51 -18.48
N CYS A 136 -60.30 55.00 -19.67
CA CYS A 136 -58.99 54.80 -20.29
C CYS A 136 -57.86 55.69 -19.74
N VAL A 137 -56.83 55.05 -19.14
CA VAL A 137 -55.46 55.59 -19.11
C VAL A 137 -54.50 54.47 -19.48
N SER A 138 -53.83 54.67 -20.60
CA SER A 138 -52.70 53.91 -21.10
C SER A 138 -51.60 53.82 -20.04
N ARG A 139 -51.31 52.60 -19.57
CA ARG A 139 -50.07 52.29 -18.86
C ARG A 139 -49.34 51.14 -19.53
N SER A 140 -48.18 51.52 -20.03
CA SER A 140 -47.09 50.71 -20.55
C SER A 140 -46.89 49.42 -19.75
N LEU A 141 -46.72 48.31 -20.48
CA LEU A 141 -46.22 47.03 -19.99
C LEU A 141 -44.91 47.26 -19.21
N PRO A 142 -44.83 46.94 -17.91
CA PRO A 142 -43.54 46.90 -17.24
C PRO A 142 -42.75 45.69 -17.75
N HIS A 143 -41.50 45.97 -18.12
CA HIS A 143 -40.48 45.00 -18.48
C HIS A 143 -40.57 43.74 -17.62
N ARG A 144 -40.66 42.60 -18.32
CA ARG A 144 -40.51 41.25 -17.78
C ARG A 144 -39.26 41.21 -16.91
N THR A 145 -39.44 41.28 -15.59
CA THR A 145 -38.38 41.06 -14.62
C THR A 145 -37.79 39.70 -14.92
N SER A 146 -36.49 39.69 -15.19
CA SER A 146 -35.70 38.49 -15.33
C SER A 146 -35.90 37.64 -14.07
N VAL A 147 -36.64 36.54 -14.21
CA VAL A 147 -36.70 35.49 -13.22
C VAL A 147 -35.26 35.05 -12.99
N GLU A 148 -34.69 35.41 -11.84
CA GLU A 148 -33.45 34.83 -11.36
C GLU A 148 -33.66 33.31 -11.32
N LEU A 149 -33.08 32.63 -12.30
CA LEU A 149 -32.96 31.18 -12.30
C LEU A 149 -32.06 30.82 -11.12
N VAL A 150 -32.68 30.52 -9.98
CA VAL A 150 -32.02 29.86 -8.85
C VAL A 150 -31.25 28.67 -9.44
N PRO A 151 -29.92 28.60 -9.29
CA PRO A 151 -29.15 27.51 -9.85
C PRO A 151 -29.70 26.20 -9.28
N PRO A 152 -29.85 25.16 -10.11
CA PRO A 152 -30.40 23.90 -9.64
C PRO A 152 -29.58 23.42 -8.44
N PRO A 153 -30.24 22.87 -7.40
CA PRO A 153 -29.54 22.35 -6.23
C PRO A 153 -28.46 21.38 -6.71
N ALA A 154 -27.21 21.60 -6.25
CA ALA A 154 -26.07 20.79 -6.66
C ALA A 154 -26.44 19.30 -6.54
N PRO A 155 -26.15 18.48 -7.56
CA PRO A 155 -26.57 17.09 -7.57
C PRO A 155 -26.10 16.39 -6.31
N ALA A 156 -27.03 15.70 -5.64
CA ALA A 156 -26.79 14.95 -4.42
C ALA A 156 -25.46 14.17 -4.50
N LYS A 157 -24.65 14.27 -3.43
CA LYS A 157 -23.26 13.79 -3.35
C LYS A 157 -23.12 12.28 -3.62
N MET A 158 -23.11 11.86 -4.89
CA MET A 158 -22.72 10.52 -5.28
C MET A 158 -21.22 10.29 -5.00
N ALA A 159 -20.84 9.03 -4.78
CA ALA A 159 -19.45 8.65 -4.56
C ALA A 159 -18.56 9.13 -5.72
N LYS A 160 -17.59 10.00 -5.41
CA LYS A 160 -16.72 10.63 -6.41
C LYS A 160 -15.91 9.56 -7.15
N LYS A 161 -16.00 9.52 -8.49
CA LYS A 161 -15.25 8.58 -9.35
C LYS A 161 -14.05 9.20 -10.06
N HIS A 162 -14.07 10.52 -10.26
CA HIS A 162 -13.02 11.23 -10.98
C HIS A 162 -12.05 11.93 -10.03
N LEU A 163 -10.83 12.18 -10.51
CA LEU A 163 -9.81 12.99 -9.85
C LEU A 163 -9.28 13.99 -10.87
N LYS A 164 -9.51 15.28 -10.62
CA LYS A 164 -8.91 16.35 -11.44
C LYS A 164 -7.40 16.35 -11.22
N ARG A 165 -6.63 16.61 -12.27
CA ARG A 165 -5.16 16.55 -12.22
C ARG A 165 -4.53 17.57 -11.29
N LEU A 166 -5.09 18.78 -11.23
CA LEU A 166 -4.66 19.82 -10.29
C LEU A 166 -4.89 19.43 -8.82
N TYR A 167 -5.89 18.59 -8.55
CA TYR A 167 -6.20 18.09 -7.21
C TYR A 167 -5.49 16.78 -6.87
N ALA A 168 -4.77 16.18 -7.83
CA ALA A 168 -3.99 14.98 -7.60
C ALA A 168 -2.80 15.26 -6.66
N PRO A 169 -2.29 14.25 -5.95
CA PRO A 169 -1.08 14.41 -5.14
C PRO A 169 0.09 14.94 -5.98
N LYS A 170 0.78 15.96 -5.47
CA LYS A 170 1.93 16.60 -6.15
C LYS A 170 3.07 15.60 -6.42
N ASP A 171 3.18 14.58 -5.57
CA ASP A 171 4.21 13.54 -5.64
C ASP A 171 4.10 12.64 -6.87
N TRP A 172 2.96 12.62 -7.56
CA TRP A 172 2.82 11.88 -8.82
C TRP A 172 3.56 12.55 -9.98
N MET A 173 3.95 13.82 -9.83
CA MET A 173 4.70 14.60 -10.83
C MET A 173 4.04 14.57 -12.21
N LEU A 174 2.71 14.71 -12.24
CA LEU A 174 1.95 14.84 -13.48
C LEU A 174 1.96 16.30 -13.93
N SER A 175 2.29 16.56 -15.20
CA SER A 175 2.23 17.93 -15.74
C SER A 175 0.79 18.46 -15.76
N LYS A 176 0.63 19.77 -15.57
CA LYS A 176 -0.69 20.43 -15.51
C LYS A 176 -1.42 20.48 -16.86
N LEU A 177 -0.68 20.43 -17.97
CA LEU A 177 -1.20 20.69 -19.33
C LEU A 177 -1.70 19.43 -20.05
N THR A 178 -1.17 18.24 -19.73
CA THR A 178 -1.36 17.03 -20.55
C THR A 178 -2.68 16.28 -20.27
N GLY A 179 -3.78 17.02 -20.15
CA GLY A 179 -5.15 16.52 -19.93
C GLY A 179 -5.73 16.88 -18.56
N VAL A 180 -7.06 16.90 -18.46
CA VAL A 180 -7.80 17.43 -17.28
C VAL A 180 -7.77 16.48 -16.07
N PHE A 181 -7.70 15.17 -16.30
CA PHE A 181 -7.87 14.15 -15.27
C PHE A 181 -6.56 13.42 -14.92
N ALA A 182 -6.52 12.90 -13.69
CA ALA A 182 -5.50 11.97 -13.23
C ALA A 182 -6.15 10.60 -12.91
N PRO A 183 -5.38 9.48 -12.96
CA PRO A 183 -5.92 8.18 -12.58
C PRO A 183 -6.29 8.19 -11.11
N ARG A 184 -7.59 8.14 -10.80
CA ARG A 184 -8.07 8.01 -9.43
C ARG A 184 -7.80 6.57 -8.94
N PRO A 185 -7.01 6.35 -7.88
CA PRO A 185 -6.82 5.02 -7.32
C PRO A 185 -8.13 4.50 -6.73
N ARG A 186 -8.33 3.20 -6.86
CA ARG A 186 -9.41 2.47 -6.19
C ARG A 186 -9.13 2.39 -4.69
N PRO A 187 -10.14 2.17 -3.83
CA PRO A 187 -9.88 1.74 -2.46
C PRO A 187 -9.07 0.43 -2.48
N GLY A 188 -8.09 0.33 -1.60
CA GLY A 188 -7.13 -0.77 -1.57
C GLY A 188 -6.24 -0.66 -0.32
N PRO A 189 -5.02 -1.23 -0.35
CA PRO A 189 -4.13 -1.23 0.83
C PRO A 189 -3.78 0.20 1.30
N HIS A 190 -3.40 1.07 0.36
CA HIS A 190 -2.90 2.40 0.66
C HIS A 190 -3.93 3.51 0.45
N LYS A 191 -3.80 4.59 1.21
CA LYS A 191 -4.67 5.78 1.09
C LYS A 191 -4.45 6.50 -0.23
N LEU A 192 -5.50 7.13 -0.77
CA LEU A 192 -5.45 7.88 -2.03
C LEU A 192 -4.36 8.97 -2.07
N ARG A 193 -4.09 9.63 -0.93
CA ARG A 193 -3.11 10.72 -0.82
C ARG A 193 -1.67 10.25 -0.66
N GLU A 194 -1.48 9.01 -0.27
CA GLU A 194 -0.19 8.43 0.13
C GLU A 194 0.15 7.19 -0.71
N CYS A 195 -0.43 7.08 -1.92
CA CYS A 195 -0.16 5.98 -2.85
C CYS A 195 0.29 6.51 -4.21
N LEU A 196 0.83 5.61 -5.02
CA LEU A 196 1.21 5.78 -6.41
C LEU A 196 0.49 4.69 -7.24
N PRO A 197 -0.49 5.05 -8.10
CA PRO A 197 -1.21 4.06 -8.87
C PRO A 197 -0.32 3.38 -9.91
N LEU A 198 -0.53 2.08 -10.16
CA LEU A 198 0.30 1.29 -11.09
C LEU A 198 0.45 1.90 -12.49
N LEU A 199 -0.61 2.53 -13.00
CA LEU A 199 -0.56 3.21 -14.30
C LEU A 199 0.49 4.34 -14.33
N VAL A 200 0.68 5.05 -13.21
CA VAL A 200 1.69 6.12 -13.12
C VAL A 200 3.09 5.54 -12.94
N ILE A 201 3.24 4.39 -12.27
CA ILE A 201 4.53 3.69 -12.15
C ILE A 201 5.03 3.29 -13.55
N ILE A 202 4.22 2.55 -14.31
CA ILE A 202 4.62 2.01 -15.62
C ILE A 202 4.84 3.12 -16.65
N ARG A 203 3.92 4.09 -16.73
CA ARG A 203 3.95 5.13 -17.77
C ARG A 203 4.85 6.30 -17.43
N ASN A 204 4.76 6.85 -16.22
CA ASN A 204 5.43 8.10 -15.88
C ASN A 204 6.81 7.90 -15.24
N ARG A 205 6.99 6.83 -14.44
CA ARG A 205 8.26 6.56 -13.77
C ARG A 205 9.18 5.66 -14.59
N LEU A 206 8.72 4.47 -14.96
CA LEU A 206 9.54 3.45 -15.63
C LEU A 206 9.61 3.62 -17.15
N LYS A 207 8.66 4.32 -17.77
CA LYS A 207 8.61 4.60 -19.21
C LYS A 207 8.50 3.35 -20.10
N TYR A 208 8.01 2.23 -19.57
CA TYR A 208 7.67 1.05 -20.40
C TYR A 208 6.43 1.25 -21.26
N ALA A 209 5.57 2.22 -20.91
CA ALA A 209 4.43 2.62 -21.70
C ALA A 209 4.50 4.13 -21.98
N LEU A 210 4.20 4.52 -23.20
CA LEU A 210 4.04 5.91 -23.61
C LEU A 210 2.65 6.42 -23.22
N ASN A 211 1.63 5.59 -23.47
CA ASN A 211 0.22 5.94 -23.31
C ASN A 211 -0.49 5.11 -22.23
N ALA A 212 -1.69 5.54 -21.82
CA ALA A 212 -2.50 4.79 -20.87
C ALA A 212 -2.97 3.44 -21.43
N ARG A 213 -3.28 3.39 -22.74
CA ARG A 213 -3.69 2.17 -23.44
C ARG A 213 -2.61 1.08 -23.38
N GLU A 214 -1.36 1.44 -23.67
CA GLU A 214 -0.21 0.53 -23.57
C GLU A 214 0.03 0.07 -22.12
N GLY A 215 -0.11 0.99 -21.16
CA GLY A 215 -0.03 0.64 -19.73
C GLY A 215 -1.09 -0.39 -19.33
N GLU A 216 -2.31 -0.26 -19.84
CA GLU A 216 -3.37 -1.25 -19.64
C GLU A 216 -3.06 -2.57 -20.36
N MET A 217 -2.46 -2.57 -21.55
CA MET A 217 -2.03 -3.81 -22.23
C MET A 217 -1.06 -4.62 -21.36
N ILE A 218 -0.04 -3.96 -20.79
CA ILE A 218 0.94 -4.62 -19.90
C ILE A 218 0.27 -5.16 -18.64
N LEU A 219 -0.61 -4.36 -18.02
CA LEU A 219 -1.26 -4.72 -16.76
C LEU A 219 -2.29 -5.84 -16.95
N ARG A 220 -3.12 -5.78 -18.00
CA ARG A 220 -4.16 -6.78 -18.26
C ARG A 220 -3.58 -8.16 -18.57
N GLN A 221 -2.38 -8.20 -19.17
CA GLN A 221 -1.60 -9.43 -19.33
C GLN A 221 -1.12 -10.02 -17.99
N GLY A 222 -1.20 -9.28 -16.88
CA GLY A 222 -0.78 -9.74 -15.55
C GLY A 222 0.73 -9.75 -15.35
N LEU A 223 1.47 -8.93 -16.11
CA LEU A 223 2.94 -8.93 -16.08
C LEU A 223 3.54 -8.21 -14.87
N VAL A 224 2.78 -7.34 -14.22
CA VAL A 224 3.26 -6.58 -13.07
C VAL A 224 2.72 -7.21 -11.80
N HIS A 225 3.64 -7.62 -10.93
CA HIS A 225 3.35 -8.22 -9.64
C HIS A 225 3.56 -7.17 -8.57
N VAL A 226 2.60 -7.07 -7.65
CA VAL A 226 2.76 -6.29 -6.42
C VAL A 226 2.63 -7.26 -5.26
N ASP A 227 3.65 -7.30 -4.41
CA ASP A 227 3.73 -8.23 -3.27
C ASP A 227 3.49 -9.68 -3.72
N ASN A 228 4.22 -10.15 -4.75
CA ASN A 228 4.11 -11.47 -5.40
C ASN A 228 2.75 -11.80 -6.05
N HIS A 229 1.79 -10.88 -6.07
CA HIS A 229 0.48 -11.10 -6.69
C HIS A 229 0.35 -10.31 -8.00
N PRO A 230 0.00 -10.94 -9.14
CA PRO A 230 -0.19 -10.23 -10.40
C PRO A 230 -1.37 -9.25 -10.30
N ARG A 231 -1.16 -7.98 -10.65
CA ARG A 231 -2.20 -6.94 -10.60
C ARG A 231 -2.58 -6.48 -12.00
N ARG A 232 -3.86 -6.67 -12.34
CA ARG A 232 -4.43 -6.26 -13.63
C ARG A 232 -4.98 -4.83 -13.67
N ASP A 233 -5.11 -4.19 -12.52
CA ASP A 233 -5.74 -2.90 -12.37
C ASP A 233 -4.72 -1.75 -12.38
N GLY A 234 -4.77 -0.86 -13.38
CA GLY A 234 -3.92 0.33 -13.42
C GLY A 234 -4.21 1.37 -12.33
N LYS A 235 -5.36 1.27 -11.68
CA LYS A 235 -5.80 2.13 -10.58
C LYS A 235 -5.56 1.49 -9.21
N TYR A 236 -4.80 0.39 -9.13
CA TYR A 236 -4.40 -0.20 -7.87
C TYR A 236 -3.47 0.75 -7.10
N PRO A 237 -3.76 1.08 -5.83
CA PRO A 237 -2.91 1.96 -5.03
C PRO A 237 -1.71 1.19 -4.47
N ALA A 238 -0.57 1.23 -5.16
CA ALA A 238 0.69 0.79 -4.58
C ALA A 238 1.28 1.93 -3.74
N GLY A 239 1.82 1.66 -2.56
CA GLY A 239 2.26 2.70 -1.63
C GLY A 239 3.58 2.39 -0.98
N PHE A 240 3.79 2.96 0.21
CA PHE A 240 5.03 2.81 0.96
C PHE A 240 5.32 1.33 1.28
N MET A 241 6.58 0.90 1.19
CA MET A 241 7.08 -0.47 1.43
C MET A 241 6.63 -1.57 0.46
N ASP A 242 5.66 -1.32 -0.42
CA ASP A 242 5.25 -2.28 -1.45
C ASP A 242 6.42 -2.67 -2.36
N VAL A 243 6.47 -3.96 -2.71
CA VAL A 243 7.43 -4.51 -3.67
C VAL A 243 6.73 -4.71 -5.00
N VAL A 244 7.22 -4.04 -6.05
CA VAL A 244 6.74 -4.14 -7.42
C VAL A 244 7.76 -4.92 -8.25
N GLU A 245 7.37 -6.09 -8.75
CA GLU A 245 8.21 -6.98 -9.55
C GLU A 245 7.65 -7.13 -10.97
N ILE A 246 8.55 -7.11 -11.95
CA ILE A 246 8.25 -7.37 -13.34
C ILE A 246 9.10 -8.56 -13.80
N PRO A 247 8.59 -9.80 -13.71
CA PRO A 247 9.38 -11.00 -13.99
C PRO A 247 9.90 -11.07 -15.42
N LYS A 248 9.20 -10.46 -16.39
CA LYS A 248 9.67 -10.43 -17.79
C LYS A 248 10.96 -9.64 -18.01
N THR A 249 11.14 -8.54 -17.27
CA THR A 249 12.36 -7.73 -17.37
C THR A 249 13.37 -8.08 -16.29
N GLY A 250 12.94 -8.79 -15.23
CA GLY A 250 13.77 -9.11 -14.07
C GLY A 250 13.92 -7.95 -13.08
N ASP A 251 13.21 -6.83 -13.31
CA ASP A 251 13.31 -5.64 -12.47
C ASP A 251 12.41 -5.76 -11.23
N ARG A 252 12.98 -5.38 -10.08
CA ARG A 252 12.31 -5.40 -8.78
C ARG A 252 12.49 -4.07 -8.09
N PHE A 253 11.40 -3.45 -7.69
CA PHE A 253 11.40 -2.11 -7.10
C PHE A 253 10.69 -2.12 -5.75
N ARG A 254 11.29 -1.46 -4.76
CA ARG A 254 10.58 -1.04 -3.53
C ARG A 254 10.12 0.39 -3.67
N LEU A 255 8.88 0.65 -3.28
CA LEU A 255 8.36 2.00 -3.14
C LEU A 255 8.76 2.59 -1.80
N MET A 256 9.61 3.62 -1.82
CA MET A 256 10.01 4.35 -0.63
C MET A 256 9.94 5.86 -0.86
N TYR A 257 10.03 6.62 0.24
CA TYR A 257 10.15 8.06 0.17
C TYR A 257 11.61 8.49 0.04
N ASP A 258 11.87 9.36 -0.92
CA ASP A 258 13.08 10.17 -1.04
C ASP A 258 13.07 11.29 0.01
N VAL A 259 14.22 11.88 0.32
CA VAL A 259 14.39 12.91 1.36
C VAL A 259 13.56 14.17 1.07
N LYS A 260 13.20 14.39 -0.20
CA LYS A 260 12.30 15.46 -0.64
C LYS A 260 10.82 15.13 -0.49
N GLY A 261 10.49 13.98 0.12
CA GLY A 261 9.15 13.44 0.28
C GLY A 261 8.54 12.83 -0.98
N ARG A 262 9.28 12.64 -2.07
CA ARG A 262 8.71 12.04 -3.30
C ARG A 262 8.83 10.53 -3.23
N PHE A 263 7.99 9.80 -3.97
CA PHE A 263 8.23 8.38 -4.18
C PHE A 263 9.47 8.15 -5.07
N ALA A 264 10.39 7.35 -4.56
CA ALA A 264 11.52 6.76 -5.26
C ALA A 264 11.31 5.25 -5.41
N LEU A 265 11.69 4.73 -6.58
CA LEU A 265 11.75 3.31 -6.85
C LEU A 265 13.19 2.86 -6.55
N VAL A 266 13.36 2.05 -5.53
CA VAL A 266 14.66 1.48 -5.15
C VAL A 266 14.77 0.08 -5.70
N ASN A 267 15.83 -0.18 -6.46
CA ASN A 267 16.07 -1.50 -7.04
C ASN A 267 16.45 -2.47 -5.93
N LEU A 268 15.87 -3.68 -5.96
CA LEU A 268 16.11 -4.72 -4.95
C LEU A 268 16.76 -5.96 -5.56
N SER A 269 17.45 -6.70 -4.71
CA SER A 269 17.85 -8.10 -4.96
C SER A 269 16.66 -9.06 -4.77
N GLU A 270 16.82 -10.30 -5.22
CA GLU A 270 15.80 -11.36 -5.09
C GLU A 270 15.49 -11.76 -3.65
N ALA A 271 16.49 -11.70 -2.77
CA ALA A 271 16.34 -12.02 -1.36
C ALA A 271 15.54 -10.91 -0.65
N GLU A 272 15.90 -9.64 -0.89
CA GLU A 272 15.24 -8.49 -0.26
C GLU A 272 13.79 -8.29 -0.75
N ALA A 273 13.48 -8.68 -2.00
CA ALA A 273 12.13 -8.58 -2.54
C ALA A 273 11.11 -9.45 -1.79
N GLN A 274 11.56 -10.49 -1.10
CA GLN A 274 10.70 -11.38 -0.33
C GLN A 274 10.27 -10.76 1.00
N ILE A 275 11.09 -9.85 1.53
CA ILE A 275 10.90 -9.25 2.84
C ILE A 275 10.16 -7.93 2.67
N LYS A 276 9.17 -7.68 3.53
CA LYS A 276 8.43 -6.43 3.60
C LYS A 276 8.28 -6.01 5.05
N LEU A 277 8.56 -4.73 5.32
CA LEU A 277 8.28 -4.16 6.64
C LEU A 277 6.87 -3.60 6.67
N MET A 278 6.13 -3.90 7.74
CA MET A 278 4.77 -3.42 7.93
C MET A 278 4.58 -2.86 9.34
N LYS A 279 4.23 -1.57 9.43
CA LYS A 279 3.89 -0.93 10.70
C LYS A 279 2.50 -1.39 11.17
N VAL A 280 2.39 -1.67 12.46
CA VAL A 280 1.15 -2.00 13.15
C VAL A 280 0.39 -0.72 13.46
N VAL A 281 -0.84 -0.63 12.96
CA VAL A 281 -1.74 0.51 13.13
C VAL A 281 -2.75 0.25 14.24
N ASN A 282 -3.26 -0.98 14.32
CA ASN A 282 -4.24 -1.37 15.33
C ASN A 282 -4.06 -2.83 15.74
N LEU A 283 -4.42 -3.14 16.98
CA LEU A 283 -4.46 -4.49 17.53
C LEU A 283 -5.84 -4.71 18.12
N TYR A 284 -6.50 -5.79 17.72
CA TYR A 284 -7.80 -6.13 18.25
C TYR A 284 -7.98 -7.65 18.31
N THR A 285 -8.90 -8.10 19.15
CA THR A 285 -9.26 -9.51 19.26
C THR A 285 -10.47 -9.79 18.37
N ALA A 286 -10.30 -10.65 17.38
CA ALA A 286 -11.38 -11.12 16.53
C ALA A 286 -12.19 -12.24 17.21
N THR A 287 -13.30 -12.63 16.60
CA THR A 287 -14.12 -13.77 17.04
C THR A 287 -13.25 -15.02 17.24
N GLY A 288 -13.52 -15.78 18.31
CA GLY A 288 -12.71 -16.94 18.68
C GLY A 288 -11.42 -16.59 19.45
N ARG A 289 -11.38 -15.43 20.12
CA ARG A 289 -10.21 -14.93 20.89
C ARG A 289 -8.91 -14.86 20.05
N VAL A 290 -9.04 -14.65 18.74
CA VAL A 290 -7.87 -14.58 17.84
C VAL A 290 -7.30 -13.16 17.87
N PRO A 291 -6.06 -12.94 18.33
CA PRO A 291 -5.43 -11.62 18.24
C PRO A 291 -5.07 -11.31 16.78
N VAL A 292 -5.41 -10.09 16.33
CA VAL A 292 -5.18 -9.63 14.96
C VAL A 292 -4.46 -8.29 14.97
N ALA A 293 -3.35 -8.21 14.23
CA ALA A 293 -2.65 -6.97 13.91
C ALA A 293 -3.11 -6.42 12.57
N VAL A 294 -3.62 -5.19 12.57
CA VAL A 294 -3.90 -4.41 11.37
C VAL A 294 -2.66 -3.59 11.04
N THR A 295 -2.18 -3.74 9.81
CA THR A 295 -1.00 -3.04 9.33
C THR A 295 -1.36 -1.80 8.51
N HIS A 296 -0.36 -0.95 8.25
CA HIS A 296 -0.51 0.24 7.42
C HIS A 296 -0.91 -0.05 5.96
N ASP A 297 -0.59 -1.25 5.46
CA ASP A 297 -0.93 -1.73 4.12
C ASP A 297 -2.30 -2.43 4.07
N GLY A 298 -3.07 -2.40 5.16
CA GLY A 298 -4.38 -3.05 5.23
C GLY A 298 -4.35 -4.57 5.39
N HIS A 299 -3.17 -5.18 5.61
CA HIS A 299 -3.11 -6.61 5.99
C HIS A 299 -3.63 -6.80 7.42
N ARG A 300 -4.35 -7.90 7.62
CA ARG A 300 -4.82 -8.38 8.92
C ARG A 300 -4.11 -9.68 9.27
N ILE A 301 -3.03 -9.58 10.03
CA ILE A 301 -2.21 -10.73 10.44
C ILE A 301 -2.87 -11.36 11.66
N ARG A 302 -3.20 -12.65 11.56
CA ARG A 302 -3.71 -13.46 12.67
C ARG A 302 -2.53 -14.06 13.44
N TYR A 303 -2.65 -14.11 14.76
CA TYR A 303 -1.60 -14.62 15.65
C TYR A 303 -0.23 -13.95 15.40
N PRO A 304 -0.15 -12.60 15.49
CA PRO A 304 1.15 -11.94 15.55
C PRO A 304 1.89 -12.35 16.84
N ASP A 305 3.19 -12.06 16.91
CA ASP A 305 3.99 -12.22 18.13
C ASP A 305 3.27 -11.53 19.31
N PRO A 306 3.08 -12.20 20.47
CA PRO A 306 2.48 -11.62 21.67
C PRO A 306 3.10 -10.29 22.12
N HIS A 307 4.36 -10.04 21.75
CA HIS A 307 5.08 -8.82 22.08
C HIS A 307 4.78 -7.62 21.19
N THR A 308 3.90 -7.78 20.19
CA THR A 308 3.54 -6.74 19.22
C THR A 308 2.68 -5.65 19.85
N SER A 309 3.09 -4.40 19.71
CA SER A 309 2.34 -3.21 20.14
C SER A 309 2.02 -2.27 18.97
N ILE A 310 1.10 -1.32 19.18
CA ILE A 310 0.79 -0.31 18.17
C ILE A 310 2.00 0.59 17.93
N GLY A 311 2.35 0.80 16.67
CA GLY A 311 3.53 1.58 16.28
C GLY A 311 4.80 0.77 16.03
N ASP A 312 4.80 -0.51 16.42
CA ASP A 312 5.88 -1.44 16.08
C ASP A 312 5.84 -1.83 14.60
N THR A 313 6.93 -2.42 14.12
CA THR A 313 7.06 -2.85 12.73
C THR A 313 7.31 -4.35 12.66
N ILE A 314 6.48 -5.04 11.87
CA ILE A 314 6.57 -6.48 11.62
C ILE A 314 7.35 -6.69 10.33
N VAL A 315 8.31 -7.60 10.37
CA VAL A 315 9.03 -8.10 9.20
C VAL A 315 8.24 -9.27 8.64
N TYR A 316 7.81 -9.15 7.39
CA TYR A 316 6.90 -10.10 6.77
C TYR A 316 7.51 -10.68 5.50
N ASN A 317 7.52 -12.01 5.42
CA ASN A 317 7.87 -12.70 4.19
C ASN A 317 6.62 -12.79 3.30
N VAL A 318 6.65 -12.10 2.16
CA VAL A 318 5.53 -12.00 1.24
C VAL A 318 5.30 -13.32 0.47
N LYS A 319 6.33 -14.15 0.28
CA LYS A 319 6.19 -15.44 -0.42
C LYS A 319 5.50 -16.46 0.47
N GLU A 320 6.04 -16.65 1.67
CA GLU A 320 5.53 -17.64 2.64
C GLU A 320 4.31 -17.15 3.41
N LYS A 321 4.07 -15.84 3.39
CA LYS A 321 3.00 -15.15 4.13
C LYS A 321 3.11 -15.28 5.65
N LYS A 322 4.34 -15.34 6.17
CA LYS A 322 4.66 -15.48 7.60
C LYS A 322 5.39 -14.24 8.13
N CYS A 323 5.19 -13.96 9.42
CA CYS A 323 5.97 -12.97 10.15
C CYS A 323 7.31 -13.59 10.57
N VAL A 324 8.40 -12.90 10.27
CA VAL A 324 9.76 -13.40 10.52
C VAL A 324 10.32 -12.80 11.81
N ASP A 325 10.19 -11.49 11.98
CA ASP A 325 10.79 -10.73 13.06
C ASP A 325 9.89 -9.52 13.43
N LEU A 326 10.12 -8.95 14.61
CA LEU A 326 9.40 -7.83 15.17
C LEU A 326 10.38 -6.75 15.65
N ILE A 327 10.21 -5.53 15.15
CA ILE A 327 10.97 -4.35 15.57
C ILE A 327 10.08 -3.47 16.43
N LYS A 328 10.42 -3.37 17.72
CA LYS A 328 9.71 -2.50 18.66
C LYS A 328 10.07 -1.03 18.48
N ASN A 329 9.09 -0.15 18.65
CA ASN A 329 9.26 1.29 18.66
C ASN A 329 9.75 1.76 20.04
N ARG A 330 11.08 1.84 20.21
CA ARG A 330 11.75 2.32 21.42
C ARG A 330 12.79 3.39 21.07
N GLN A 331 13.32 4.05 22.10
CA GLN A 331 14.45 4.98 21.95
C GLN A 331 15.65 4.27 21.31
N GLY A 332 16.43 5.01 20.54
CA GLY A 332 17.60 4.52 19.81
C GLY A 332 17.28 3.71 18.55
N LYS A 333 16.01 3.56 18.17
CA LYS A 333 15.64 2.85 16.93
C LYS A 333 15.67 3.77 15.72
N ALA A 334 16.11 3.22 14.59
CA ALA A 334 16.14 3.91 13.31
C ALA A 334 14.76 3.94 12.66
N VAL A 335 14.35 5.13 12.25
CA VAL A 335 13.02 5.37 11.70
C VAL A 335 13.09 6.20 10.43
N ILE A 336 12.15 5.97 9.52
CA ILE A 336 11.85 6.87 8.41
C ILE A 336 10.54 7.61 8.68
N VAL A 337 10.51 8.88 8.31
CA VAL A 337 9.29 9.66 8.38
C VAL A 337 8.48 9.47 7.10
N THR A 338 7.22 9.07 7.21
CA THR A 338 6.33 8.79 6.08
C THR A 338 5.39 9.94 5.72
N GLY A 339 5.23 10.94 6.61
CA GLY A 339 4.29 12.04 6.43
C GLY A 339 4.73 13.37 7.04
N GLY A 340 4.10 14.46 6.61
CA GLY A 340 4.45 15.82 7.03
C GLY A 340 5.64 16.42 6.27
N ALA A 341 6.20 17.51 6.79
CA ALA A 341 7.29 18.25 6.14
C ALA A 341 8.63 17.50 6.13
N ASN A 342 8.84 16.59 7.08
CA ASN A 342 10.07 15.80 7.26
C ASN A 342 10.04 14.45 6.54
N ARG A 343 9.06 14.22 5.63
CA ARG A 343 8.89 12.94 4.92
C ARG A 343 10.14 12.53 4.15
N GLY A 344 10.55 11.28 4.31
CA GLY A 344 11.71 10.66 3.68
C GLY A 344 13.04 10.90 4.40
N ARG A 345 13.06 11.67 5.49
CA ARG A 345 14.23 11.74 6.38
C ARG A 345 14.32 10.50 7.26
N ILE A 346 15.55 10.11 7.60
CA ILE A 346 15.85 8.93 8.43
C ILE A 346 16.68 9.37 9.61
N GLY A 347 16.19 9.05 10.81
CA GLY A 347 16.86 9.39 12.05
C GLY A 347 16.57 8.39 13.16
N GLU A 348 17.25 8.57 14.28
CA GLU A 348 17.13 7.78 15.49
C GLU A 348 16.13 8.44 16.44
N ILE A 349 15.31 7.64 17.13
CA ILE A 349 14.39 8.17 18.14
C ILE A 349 15.16 8.58 19.39
N VAL A 350 15.19 9.87 19.68
CA VAL A 350 15.77 10.41 20.92
C VAL A 350 14.76 10.29 22.06
N LYS A 351 13.58 10.86 21.84
CA LYS A 351 12.53 10.94 22.87
C LYS A 351 11.15 10.94 22.21
N VAL A 352 10.20 10.28 22.85
CA VAL A 352 8.77 10.35 22.51
C VAL A 352 8.04 11.05 23.64
N GLU A 353 7.44 12.19 23.35
CA GLU A 353 6.58 12.94 24.25
C GLU A 353 5.15 12.41 24.14
N CYS A 354 4.65 11.95 25.27
CA CYS A 354 3.31 11.40 25.38
C CYS A 354 2.35 12.50 25.83
N HIS A 355 1.34 12.78 25.01
CA HIS A 355 0.27 13.72 25.34
C HIS A 355 -1.06 12.97 25.34
N PRO A 356 -1.59 12.55 26.49
CA PRO A 356 -2.83 11.79 26.55
C PRO A 356 -3.99 12.63 25.98
N GLY A 357 -4.75 12.03 25.05
CA GLY A 357 -5.84 12.72 24.34
C GLY A 357 -5.40 13.60 23.16
N ALA A 358 -4.10 13.79 22.95
CA ALA A 358 -3.55 14.54 21.82
C ALA A 358 -2.55 13.70 21.01
N PHE A 359 -1.89 14.32 20.04
CA PHE A 359 -0.89 13.64 19.23
C PHE A 359 0.44 13.55 19.98
N ASN A 360 0.98 12.34 20.13
CA ASN A 360 2.34 12.14 20.63
C ASN A 360 3.36 12.74 19.64
N ILE A 361 4.31 13.49 20.18
CA ILE A 361 5.40 14.12 19.42
C ILE A 361 6.65 13.30 19.65
N ALA A 362 7.41 13.04 18.60
CA ALA A 362 8.64 12.28 18.67
C ALA A 362 9.77 13.10 18.07
N HIS A 363 10.82 13.23 18.88
CA HIS A 363 12.06 13.93 18.57
C HIS A 363 13.05 12.94 17.98
N LEU A 364 13.53 13.27 16.79
CA LEU A 364 14.39 12.45 15.97
C LEU A 364 15.72 13.16 15.71
N LYS A 365 16.78 12.38 15.56
CA LYS A 365 18.12 12.87 15.22
C LYS A 365 18.66 12.14 13.99
N ASP A 366 19.00 12.88 12.95
CA ASP A 366 19.63 12.31 11.73
C ASP A 366 21.08 11.88 12.01
N ALA A 367 21.69 11.12 11.09
CA ALA A 367 23.12 10.75 11.17
C ALA A 367 24.07 11.96 11.19
N SER A 368 23.68 13.09 10.61
CA SER A 368 24.44 14.34 10.66
C SER A 368 24.31 15.10 11.99
N GLY A 369 23.49 14.60 12.92
CA GLY A 369 23.22 15.23 14.21
C GLY A 369 22.10 16.28 14.16
N ALA A 370 21.45 16.50 13.02
CA ALA A 370 20.33 17.43 12.92
C ALA A 370 19.09 16.88 13.63
N GLU A 371 18.53 17.68 14.54
CA GLU A 371 17.34 17.32 15.31
C GLU A 371 16.06 17.86 14.67
N PHE A 372 14.99 17.08 14.70
CA PHE A 372 13.68 17.49 14.20
C PHE A 372 12.56 16.68 14.86
N ALA A 373 11.37 17.27 14.91
CA ALA A 373 10.21 16.65 15.53
C ALA A 373 9.16 16.24 14.48
N THR A 374 8.43 15.16 14.76
CA THR A 374 7.26 14.73 14.00
C THR A 374 6.20 14.14 14.92
N ARG A 375 4.96 14.00 14.43
CA ARG A 375 3.95 13.19 15.14
C ARG A 375 4.37 11.72 15.10
N ALA A 376 4.25 11.00 16.21
CA ALA A 376 4.60 9.58 16.30
C ALA A 376 3.84 8.69 15.29
N ALA A 377 2.66 9.12 14.84
CA ALA A 377 1.91 8.44 13.79
C ALA A 377 2.67 8.39 12.44
N ASN A 378 3.46 9.42 12.13
CA ASN A 378 4.21 9.56 10.87
C ASN A 378 5.56 8.84 10.88
N ILE A 379 5.94 8.26 12.02
CA ILE A 379 7.21 7.54 12.18
C ILE A 379 7.02 6.09 11.76
N PHE A 380 8.00 5.53 11.06
CA PHE A 380 8.02 4.12 10.70
C PHE A 380 9.38 3.53 11.06
N VAL A 381 9.38 2.50 11.92
CA VAL A 381 10.62 1.88 12.40
C VAL A 381 11.16 0.92 11.35
N ILE A 382 12.44 1.07 11.00
CA ILE A 382 13.08 0.28 9.93
C ILE A 382 14.14 -0.66 10.48
N GLY A 383 14.82 -0.27 11.54
CA GLY A 383 16.05 -0.94 11.96
C GLY A 383 16.30 -0.81 13.45
N LYS A 384 17.31 -1.56 13.91
CA LYS A 384 17.74 -1.52 15.31
C LYS A 384 18.46 -0.22 15.62
N ASP A 385 19.33 0.22 14.71
CA ASP A 385 20.20 1.41 14.80
C ASP A 385 20.33 2.01 13.39
N LEU A 386 20.87 3.23 13.23
CA LEU A 386 21.02 3.85 11.90
C LEU A 386 21.90 3.04 10.94
N ASN A 387 22.88 2.31 11.47
CA ASN A 387 23.77 1.47 10.68
C ASN A 387 23.14 0.12 10.30
N ASN A 388 22.19 -0.36 11.12
CA ASN A 388 21.59 -1.68 11.01
C ASN A 388 20.14 -1.57 10.51
N LEU A 389 19.99 -1.18 9.26
CA LEU A 389 18.68 -1.07 8.58
C LEU A 389 18.29 -2.40 7.96
N GLN A 390 17.04 -2.84 8.16
CA GLN A 390 16.56 -4.09 7.56
C GLN A 390 16.15 -3.97 6.09
N VAL A 391 16.02 -2.74 5.57
CA VAL A 391 15.74 -2.51 4.16
C VAL A 391 16.70 -1.51 3.55
N THR A 392 17.03 -1.74 2.29
CA THR A 392 17.79 -0.81 1.46
C THR A 392 17.02 0.49 1.32
N VAL A 393 17.67 1.62 1.62
CA VAL A 393 17.14 2.99 1.55
C VAL A 393 17.57 3.70 0.24
N PRO A 394 16.92 4.80 -0.17
CA PRO A 394 17.35 5.56 -1.35
C PRO A 394 18.76 6.14 -1.19
N LYS A 395 19.37 6.57 -2.30
CA LYS A 395 20.78 7.00 -2.39
C LYS A 395 21.22 8.05 -1.35
N GLN A 396 20.32 8.93 -0.93
CA GLN A 396 20.62 10.00 0.05
C GLN A 396 20.49 9.55 1.52
N GLN A 397 20.11 8.28 1.77
CA GLN A 397 20.05 7.66 3.10
C GLN A 397 19.26 8.45 4.17
N GLY A 398 18.31 9.30 3.76
CA GLY A 398 17.53 10.11 4.68
C GLY A 398 18.15 11.46 5.07
N LEU A 399 19.34 11.79 4.58
CA LEU A 399 20.04 13.03 4.90
C LEU A 399 19.55 14.19 4.04
N ARG A 400 19.01 15.23 4.68
CA ARG A 400 18.55 16.44 4.01
C ARG A 400 19.65 17.51 4.03
N MET A 401 20.28 17.70 2.88
CA MET A 401 21.27 18.75 2.67
C MET A 401 20.65 20.15 2.72
N ASN A 402 21.47 21.15 3.05
CA ASN A 402 21.08 22.55 2.98
C ASN A 402 20.81 22.97 1.53
N VAL A 403 19.87 23.89 1.33
CA VAL A 403 19.43 24.31 -0.02
C VAL A 403 20.57 24.95 -0.82
N ILE A 404 21.44 25.71 -0.15
CA ILE A 404 22.61 26.36 -0.76
C ILE A 404 23.64 25.31 -1.19
N GLN A 405 23.97 24.38 -0.30
CA GLN A 405 24.90 23.28 -0.60
C GLN A 405 24.40 22.42 -1.78
N GLU A 406 23.11 22.05 -1.80
CA GLU A 406 22.54 21.28 -2.92
C GLU A 406 22.64 22.04 -4.25
N ARG A 407 22.53 23.37 -4.22
CA ARG A 407 22.68 24.21 -5.43
C ARG A 407 24.13 24.23 -5.90
N GLU A 408 25.08 24.44 -5.00
CA GLU A 408 26.51 24.48 -5.30
C GLU A 408 27.01 23.14 -5.86
N GLU A 409 26.66 22.03 -5.21
CA GLU A 409 26.98 20.67 -5.69
C GLU A 409 26.47 20.42 -7.12
N ARG A 410 25.29 20.96 -7.45
CA ARG A 410 24.73 20.83 -8.81
C ARG A 410 25.48 21.67 -9.83
N LEU A 411 25.94 22.87 -9.48
CA LEU A 411 26.73 23.71 -10.37
C LEU A 411 28.09 23.07 -10.64
N ILE A 412 28.78 22.64 -9.59
CA ILE A 412 30.06 21.93 -9.68
C ILE A 412 29.90 20.65 -10.51
N ALA A 413 28.87 19.85 -10.26
CA ALA A 413 28.62 18.63 -11.04
C ALA A 413 28.28 18.92 -12.52
N ALA A 414 27.63 20.05 -12.82
CA ALA A 414 27.33 20.45 -14.19
C ALA A 414 28.58 20.92 -14.93
N GLU A 415 29.44 21.70 -14.28
CA GLU A 415 30.74 22.13 -14.82
C GLU A 415 31.68 20.94 -15.03
N ALA A 416 31.79 20.06 -14.03
CA ALA A 416 32.58 18.83 -14.15
C ALA A 416 32.12 17.95 -15.31
N ARG A 417 30.81 17.87 -15.58
CA ARG A 417 30.27 17.13 -16.74
C ARG A 417 30.61 17.77 -18.08
N LYS A 418 30.74 19.10 -18.15
CA LYS A 418 31.17 19.81 -19.37
C LYS A 418 32.66 19.62 -19.61
N ASN A 419 33.45 19.64 -18.55
CA ASN A 419 34.91 19.53 -18.61
C ASN A 419 35.40 18.08 -18.69
N ALA A 420 34.54 17.10 -18.43
CA ALA A 420 34.89 15.68 -18.56
C ALA A 420 35.21 15.37 -20.04
N PRO A 421 36.41 14.82 -20.34
CA PRO A 421 36.73 14.44 -21.72
C PRO A 421 35.70 13.43 -22.20
N ALA A 422 35.21 13.64 -23.44
CA ALA A 422 34.26 12.74 -24.07
C ALA A 422 34.79 11.30 -23.94
N ARG A 423 34.08 10.44 -23.21
CA ARG A 423 34.46 9.02 -23.09
C ARG A 423 34.45 8.41 -24.50
N GLY A 424 35.64 8.33 -25.09
CA GLY A 424 35.88 7.81 -26.42
C GLY A 424 35.45 6.34 -26.51
N ALA A 425 34.86 6.04 -27.68
CA ALA A 425 34.69 4.72 -28.28
C ALA A 425 34.22 3.59 -27.33
N ARG A 426 32.93 3.24 -27.46
CA ARG A 426 32.50 1.85 -27.26
C ARG A 426 33.49 0.95 -28.02
N LYS A 427 34.27 0.13 -27.29
CA LYS A 427 34.99 -0.99 -27.88
C LYS A 427 33.98 -1.79 -28.70
N ALA A 428 34.13 -1.77 -30.01
CA ALA A 428 33.43 -2.68 -30.90
C ALA A 428 33.78 -4.10 -30.43
N ARG A 429 32.78 -4.81 -29.91
CA ARG A 429 32.86 -6.24 -29.68
C ARG A 429 32.96 -6.87 -31.07
N LYS A 430 34.17 -7.31 -31.44
CA LYS A 430 34.40 -8.16 -32.61
C LYS A 430 33.76 -9.52 -32.40
#